data_AF-A0A963IM57-F1
#
_entry.id   AF-A0A963IM57-F1
#
_cell.length_a   1.000
_cell.length_b   1.000
_cell.length_c   1.000
_cell.angle_alpha   90.00
_cell.angle_beta   90.00
_cell.angle_gamma   90.00
#
_symmetry.space_group_name_H-M   'P 1'
#
loop_
_entity.id
_entity.type
_entity.pdbx_description
1 polymer ?
#
loop_
_entity_poly.entity_id
_entity_poly.type
_entity_poly.pdbx_seq_one_letter_code
_entity_poly.pdbx_strand_id
1 'polypeptide(L)' 'MKNRALLIGLPVVLSAMLIFVIGFWEPQGPPSASSVGQQVRLATAAPPAGGDFTLQGPRGPVALADYRARVVLVYFG' A
#
# COMPACT_ATOMS: atom_id res chain seq x y z
N MET A 1 -38.63 -15.09 24.16
CA MET A 1 -38.13 -13.76 24.57
C MET A 1 -36.62 -13.59 24.36
N LYS A 2 -35.79 -14.60 24.64
CA LYS A 2 -34.32 -14.55 24.51
C LYS A 2 -33.82 -14.16 23.10
N ASN A 3 -34.48 -14.63 22.03
CA ASN A 3 -34.05 -14.34 20.65
C ASN A 3 -34.31 -12.89 20.23
N ARG A 4 -35.39 -12.26 20.72
CA ARG A 4 -35.66 -10.83 20.44
C ARG A 4 -34.67 -9.92 21.16
N ALA A 5 -34.33 -10.25 22.39
CA ALA A 5 -33.27 -9.55 23.13
C ALA A 5 -31.91 -9.69 22.45
N LEU A 6 -31.63 -10.84 21.81
CA LEU A 6 -30.39 -11.08 21.06
C LEU A 6 -30.37 -10.34 19.72
N LEU A 7 -31.50 -10.32 19.00
CA LEU A 7 -31.66 -9.59 17.73
C LEU A 7 -31.57 -8.07 17.89
N ILE A 8 -31.92 -7.53 19.06
CA ILE A 8 -31.84 -6.10 19.35
C ILE A 8 -30.52 -5.76 20.05
N GLY A 9 -30.07 -6.59 20.98
CA GLY A 9 -28.84 -6.36 21.74
C GLY A 9 -27.60 -6.38 20.85
N LEU A 10 -27.54 -7.32 19.89
CA LEU A 10 -26.39 -7.45 18.98
C LEU A 10 -26.12 -6.17 18.15
N PRO A 11 -27.10 -5.61 17.40
CA PRO A 11 -26.85 -4.40 16.61
C PRO A 11 -26.61 -3.16 17.49
N VAL A 12 -27.21 -3.09 18.68
CA VAL A 12 -26.97 -1.99 19.63
C VAL A 12 -25.53 -2.00 20.12
N VAL A 13 -25.01 -3.17 20.49
CA VAL A 13 -23.62 -3.33 20.92
C VAL A 13 -22.65 -3.05 19.76
N LEU A 14 -22.94 -3.56 18.56
CA LEU A 14 -22.11 -3.27 17.37
C LEU A 14 -22.06 -1.77 17.06
N SER A 15 -23.21 -1.10 17.12
CA SER A 15 -23.31 0.34 16.83
C SER A 15 -22.54 1.16 17.86
N ALA A 16 -22.68 0.82 19.14
CA ALA A 16 -21.91 1.47 20.21
C ALA A 16 -20.40 1.27 20.02
N MET A 17 -19.96 0.08 19.63
CA MET A 17 -18.55 -0.21 19.35
C MET A 17 -18.01 0.59 18.17
N LEU A 18 -18.79 0.73 17.09
CA LEU A 18 -18.42 1.56 15.94
C LEU A 18 -18.31 3.04 16.29
N ILE A 19 -19.25 3.57 17.06
CA ILE A 19 -19.20 4.98 17.51
C ILE A 19 -17.97 5.20 18.39
N PHE A 20 -17.67 4.26 19.29
CA PHE A 20 -16.47 4.31 20.11
C PHE A 20 -15.20 4.31 19.27
N VAL A 21 -15.09 3.41 18.29
CA VAL A 21 -13.98 3.38 17.35
C VAL A 21 -13.88 4.70 16.60
N ILE A 22 -14.95 5.21 16.00
CA ILE A 22 -14.87 6.46 15.22
C ILE A 22 -14.49 7.67 16.10
N GLY A 23 -14.98 7.73 17.33
CA GLY A 23 -14.75 8.87 18.23
C GLY A 23 -13.42 8.83 19.00
N PHE A 24 -12.90 7.63 19.31
CA PHE A 24 -11.71 7.44 20.15
C PHE A 24 -10.54 6.79 19.42
N TRP A 25 -10.71 6.34 18.18
CA TRP A 25 -9.61 5.86 17.36
C TRP A 25 -8.86 7.07 16.82
N GLU A 26 -7.71 7.36 17.41
CA GLU A 26 -6.68 8.16 16.77
C GLU A 26 -5.87 7.26 15.84
N PRO A 27 -5.95 7.44 14.51
CA PRO A 27 -5.03 6.76 13.62
C PRO A 27 -3.65 7.28 13.99
N GLN A 28 -2.79 6.38 14.49
CA GLN A 28 -1.37 6.64 14.65
C GLN A 28 -0.89 7.02 13.24
N GLY A 29 -0.81 8.33 12.97
CA GLY A 29 -0.34 8.84 11.70
C GLY A 29 1.02 8.21 11.43
N PRO A 30 1.38 7.97 10.16
CA PRO A 30 2.71 7.46 9.82
C PRO A 30 3.73 8.26 10.62
N PRO A 31 4.65 7.59 11.33
CA PRO A 31 5.54 8.24 12.29
C PRO A 31 6.13 9.46 11.60
N SER A 32 5.89 10.64 12.18
CA SER A 32 6.33 11.91 11.62
C SER A 32 7.78 11.73 11.19
N ALA A 33 8.05 11.89 9.89
CA ALA A 33 9.35 11.80 9.25
C ALA A 33 10.26 12.98 9.65
N SER A 34 10.20 13.36 10.92
CA SER A 34 10.98 14.41 11.56
C SER A 34 12.19 13.84 12.29
N SER A 35 12.30 12.51 12.43
CA SER A 35 13.47 11.83 13.04
C SER A 35 14.14 10.80 12.12
N VAL A 36 13.60 10.55 10.93
CA VAL A 36 14.28 9.85 9.84
C VAL A 36 14.18 10.76 8.63
N GLY A 37 15.30 11.41 8.31
CA GLY A 37 15.48 12.50 7.36
C GLY A 37 14.36 12.69 6.34
N GLN A 38 13.66 13.81 6.48
CA GLN A 38 12.96 14.50 5.40
C GLN A 38 11.78 13.68 4.87
N GLN A 39 10.58 14.26 4.90
CA GLN A 39 9.64 14.03 3.81
C GLN A 39 10.39 14.32 2.52
N VAL A 40 11.01 13.29 1.94
CA VAL A 40 11.14 13.16 0.51
C VAL A 40 9.69 13.18 0.09
N ARG A 41 9.15 14.39 -0.18
CA ARG A 41 8.28 14.59 -1.33
C ARG A 41 8.86 13.62 -2.33
N LEU A 42 8.14 12.56 -2.64
CA LEU A 42 8.48 11.70 -3.76
C LEU A 42 8.57 12.69 -4.90
N ALA A 43 9.78 13.22 -5.12
CA ALA A 43 10.08 14.13 -6.19
C ALA A 43 9.57 13.32 -7.35
N THR A 44 8.50 13.80 -8.00
CA THR A 44 7.84 13.14 -9.13
C THR A 44 8.93 12.39 -9.85
N ALA A 45 8.99 11.08 -9.62
CA ALA A 45 10.22 10.34 -9.83
C ALA A 45 10.61 10.68 -11.25
N ALA A 46 11.78 11.32 -11.42
CA ALA A 46 12.24 11.69 -12.74
C ALA A 46 11.98 10.46 -13.62
N PRO A 47 11.29 10.59 -14.77
CA PRO A 47 10.91 9.46 -15.59
C PRO A 47 12.11 8.51 -15.61
N PRO A 48 11.96 7.25 -15.18
CA PRO A 48 13.09 6.39 -14.90
C PRO A 48 14.02 6.51 -16.09
N ALA A 49 15.23 7.04 -15.85
CA ALA A 49 16.17 7.36 -16.92
C ALA A 49 16.38 6.06 -17.67
N GLY A 50 15.71 5.91 -18.83
CA GLY A 50 15.69 4.66 -19.56
C GLY A 50 17.13 4.19 -19.78
N GLY A 51 17.42 2.92 -19.48
CA GLY A 51 18.77 2.40 -19.42
C GLY A 51 18.80 0.89 -19.33
N ASP A 52 19.95 0.33 -18.94
CA ASP A 52 20.11 -1.10 -18.73
C ASP A 52 19.55 -1.50 -17.36
N PHE A 53 18.44 -2.24 -17.35
CA PHE A 53 17.81 -2.75 -16.13
C PHE A 53 17.90 -4.27 -16.07
N THR A 54 17.97 -4.79 -14.84
CA THR A 54 17.84 -6.22 -14.57
C THR A 54 16.56 -6.46 -13.79
N LEU A 55 15.66 -7.28 -14.33
CA LEU A 55 14.38 -7.64 -13.74
C LEU A 55 14.47 -9.04 -13.12
N GLN A 56 13.85 -9.25 -11.96
CA GLN A 56 13.70 -10.59 -11.41
C GLN A 56 12.45 -11.25 -12.02
N GLY A 57 12.68 -12.19 -12.93
CA GLY A 57 11.63 -13.00 -13.52
C GLY A 57 11.42 -14.32 -12.78
N PRO A 58 10.35 -15.06 -13.11
CA PRO A 58 10.02 -16.35 -12.48
C PRO A 58 11.06 -17.45 -12.75
N ARG A 59 11.96 -17.27 -13.74
CA ARG A 59 13.05 -18.20 -14.04
C ARG A 59 14.43 -17.64 -13.67
N GLY A 60 14.48 -16.53 -12.91
CA GLY A 60 15.71 -15.86 -12.52
C GLY A 60 15.86 -14.45 -13.11
N PRO A 61 17.03 -13.84 -12.92
CA PRO A 61 17.31 -12.48 -13.37
C PRO A 61 17.32 -12.39 -14.89
N VAL A 62 16.74 -11.32 -15.43
CA VAL A 62 16.66 -11.00 -16.86
C VAL A 62 17.24 -9.60 -17.07
N ALA A 63 18.37 -9.49 -17.76
CA ALA A 63 18.98 -8.20 -18.05
C ALA A 63 18.53 -7.70 -19.43
N LEU A 64 18.19 -6.41 -19.53
CA LEU A 64 17.84 -5.79 -20.81
C LEU A 64 19.03 -5.80 -21.79
N ALA A 65 20.26 -5.78 -21.26
CA ALA A 65 21.49 -5.89 -22.04
C ALA A 65 21.54 -7.19 -22.88
N ASP A 66 20.91 -8.27 -22.41
CA ASP A 66 20.85 -9.55 -23.14
C ASP A 66 20.00 -9.45 -24.42
N TYR A 67 19.17 -8.42 -24.52
CA TYR A 67 18.28 -8.15 -25.66
C TYR A 67 18.73 -6.94 -26.49
N ARG A 68 19.99 -6.53 -26.41
CA ARG A 68 20.53 -5.48 -27.30
C ARG A 68 20.31 -5.86 -28.78
N ALA A 69 20.12 -4.83 -29.61
CA ALA A 69 19.76 -4.96 -31.03
C ALA A 69 18.41 -5.67 -31.29
N ARG A 70 17.55 -5.79 -30.27
CA ARG A 70 16.17 -6.30 -30.40
C ARG A 70 15.18 -5.25 -29.91
N VAL A 71 13.98 -5.26 -30.48
CA VAL A 71 12.86 -4.45 -29.97
C VAL A 71 12.24 -5.19 -28.80
N VAL A 72 12.19 -4.56 -27.63
CA VAL A 72 11.68 -5.16 -26.40
C VAL A 72 10.61 -4.25 -25.80
N LEU A 73 9.43 -4.80 -25.51
CA LEU A 73 8.38 -4.11 -24.76
C LEU A 73 8.52 -4.48 -23.28
N VAL A 74 8.75 -3.47 -22.45
CA VAL A 74 8.78 -3.62 -20.98
C VAL A 74 7.54 -2.92 -20.43
N TYR A 75 6.70 -3.68 -19.74
CA TYR A 75 5.48 -3.16 -19.12
C TYR A 75 5.67 -3.13 -17.60
N PHE A 76 5.54 -1.93 -17.02
CA PHE A 76 5.44 -1.71 -15.58
C PHE A 76 3.98 -1.35 -15.29
N GLY A 77 3.28 -2.23 -14.58
CA GLY A 77 1.87 -2.07 -14.21
C GLY A 77 1.68 -2.10 -12.70
#